data_AF-A0A660TIF0-F1
#
_entry.id   AF-A0A660TIF0-F1
#
_cell.length_a   1.000
_cell.length_b   1.000
_cell.length_c   1.000
_cell.angle_alpha   90.00
_cell.angle_beta   90.00
_cell.angle_gamma   90.00
#
_symmetry.space_group_name_H-M   'P 1'
#
loop_
_entity.id
_entity.type
_entity.pdbx_description
1 polymer ?
#
loop_
_entity_poly.entity_id
_entity_poly.type
_entity_poly.pdbx_seq_one_letter_code
_entity_poly.pdbx_strand_id
1 'polypeptide(L)' 'MKVTITEYGKIKPYVTKDGSIIRELMHPRLHGNKNLSLAEATVLVGKETVLHRHLNSEEIYYIIYSSKSS' A
#
# COMPACT_ATOMS: atom_id res chain seq x y z
N MET A 1 -15.64 -12.45 17.33
CA MET A 1 -14.89 -11.49 16.49
C MET A 1 -15.19 -11.79 15.03
N LYS A 2 -15.59 -10.79 14.24
CA LYS A 2 -15.73 -10.95 12.79
C LYS A 2 -14.35 -10.77 12.17
N VAL A 3 -13.83 -11.81 11.53
CA VAL A 3 -12.58 -11.71 10.76
C VAL A 3 -12.98 -11.25 9.36
N THR A 4 -12.49 -10.08 8.96
CA THR A 4 -12.58 -9.61 7.57
C THR A 4 -11.33 -10.10 6.84
N ILE A 5 -11.51 -10.84 5.74
CA ILE A 5 -10.41 -11.37 4.93
C ILE A 5 -10.39 -10.59 3.61
N THR A 6 -9.22 -10.10 3.24
CA THR A 6 -8.96 -9.53 1.92
C THR A 6 -8.36 -10.58 1.01
N GLU A 7 -8.93 -10.76 -0.17
CA GLU A 7 -8.39 -11.62 -1.22
C GLU A 7 -7.78 -10.75 -2.31
N TYR A 8 -6.48 -10.92 -2.57
CA TYR A 8 -5.70 -10.04 -3.45
C TYR A 8 -6.37 -9.77 -4.81
N GLY A 9 -6.84 -10.81 -5.50
CA GLY A 9 -7.47 -10.70 -6.81
C GLY A 9 -8.82 -9.95 -6.82
N LYS A 10 -9.43 -9.73 -5.65
CA LYS A 10 -10.71 -9.03 -5.49
C LYS A 10 -10.55 -7.56 -5.09
N ILE A 11 -9.33 -7.11 -4.80
CA ILE A 11 -9.05 -5.71 -4.47
C ILE A 11 -8.84 -4.94 -5.76
N LYS A 12 -9.68 -3.93 -6.00
CA LYS A 12 -9.46 -3.01 -7.11
C LYS A 12 -8.31 -2.06 -6.77
N PRO A 13 -7.21 -2.03 -7.54
CA PRO A 13 -6.16 -1.04 -7.35
C PRO A 13 -6.67 0.36 -7.71
N TYR A 14 -6.04 1.38 -7.14
CA TYR A 14 -6.23 2.77 -7.53
C TYR A 14 -4.89 3.45 -7.85
N VAL A 15 -4.95 4.49 -8.66
CA VAL A 15 -3.78 5.27 -9.08
C VAL A 15 -3.71 6.56 -8.25
N THR A 16 -2.56 6.82 -7.64
CA THR A 16 -2.30 8.04 -6.86
C THR A 16 -1.87 9.19 -7.77
N LYS A 17 -1.78 10.40 -7.20
CA LYS A 17 -1.40 11.62 -7.93
C LYS A 17 0.00 11.52 -8.57
N ASP A 18 0.90 10.76 -7.96
CA ASP A 18 2.26 10.51 -8.47
C ASP A 18 2.34 9.35 -9.49
N GLY A 19 1.20 8.73 -9.79
CA GLY A 19 1.11 7.62 -10.75
C GLY A 19 1.44 6.25 -10.16
N SER A 20 1.70 6.15 -8.85
CA SER A 20 1.83 4.85 -8.18
C SER A 20 0.50 4.10 -8.20
N ILE A 21 0.57 2.77 -8.31
CA ILE A 21 -0.61 1.90 -8.24
C ILE A 21 -0.66 1.29 -6.85
N ILE A 22 -1.73 1.56 -6.11
CA ILE A 22 -1.90 1.10 -4.73
C ILE A 22 -3.03 0.08 -4.64
N ARG A 23 -2.80 -1.00 -3.88
CA ARG A 23 -3.85 -1.91 -3.38
C ARG A 23 -3.84 -1.90 -1.86
N GLU A 24 -4.92 -1.42 -1.25
CA GLU A 24 -5.08 -1.46 0.20
C GLU A 24 -5.49 -2.87 0.64
N LEU A 25 -4.57 -3.57 1.31
CA LEU A 25 -4.75 -4.96 1.75
C LEU A 25 -5.44 -5.04 3.11
N MET A 26 -5.20 -4.05 3.98
CA MET A 26 -5.80 -3.96 5.32
C MET A 26 -5.95 -2.50 5.74
N HIS A 27 -7.12 -2.18 6.29
CA HIS A 27 -7.44 -0.85 6.83
C HIS A 27 -8.19 -0.95 8.16
N PRO A 28 -7.85 -0.12 9.18
CA PRO A 28 -8.48 -0.14 10.51
C PRO A 28 -10.01 -0.10 10.49
N ARG A 29 -10.59 0.71 9.58
CA ARG A 29 -12.05 0.85 9.45
C ARG A 29 -12.76 -0.42 8.96
N LEU A 30 -12.05 -1.34 8.31
CA LEU A 30 -12.63 -2.53 7.69
C LEU A 30 -12.27 -3.83 8.43
N HIS A 31 -11.09 -3.88 9.04
CA HIS A 31 -10.51 -5.12 9.59
C HIS A 31 -10.48 -5.14 11.13
N GLY A 32 -10.87 -4.04 11.79
CA GLY A 32 -10.93 -3.96 13.25
C GLY A 32 -9.57 -3.92 13.95
N ASN A 33 -8.48 -3.92 13.19
CA ASN A 33 -7.16 -3.58 13.70
C ASN A 33 -7.10 -2.07 14.00
N LYS A 34 -6.25 -1.62 14.93
CA LYS A 34 -6.33 -0.25 15.47
C LYS A 34 -5.31 0.72 14.87
N ASN A 35 -4.05 0.30 14.77
CA ASN A 35 -2.91 1.22 14.54
C ASN A 35 -2.09 0.88 13.30
N LEU A 36 -2.64 0.05 12.40
CA LEU A 36 -1.89 -0.45 11.24
C LEU A 36 -2.73 -0.32 9.98
N SER A 37 -2.12 0.04 8.88
CA SER A 37 -2.66 -0.21 7.54
C SER A 37 -1.62 -0.97 6.77
N LEU A 38 -2.06 -1.76 5.80
CA LEU A 38 -1.15 -2.45 4.90
C LEU A 38 -1.63 -2.24 3.48
N ALA A 39 -0.72 -1.81 2.62
CA ALA A 39 -0.97 -1.65 1.21
C ALA A 39 0.21 -2.20 0.40
N GLU A 40 -0.09 -2.72 -0.78
CA GLU A 40 0.91 -2.95 -1.83
C GLU A 40 1.01 -1.68 -2.67
N ALA A 41 2.23 -1.24 -2.94
CA ALA A 41 2.53 -0.14 -3.83
C ALA A 41 3.38 -0.61 -5.01
N THR A 42 2.95 -0.31 -6.23
CA THR A 42 3.76 -0.43 -7.45
C THR A 42 4.15 0.96 -7.93
N VAL A 43 5.44 1.26 -7.87
CA VAL A 43 6.04 2.46 -8.45
C VAL A 43 6.62 2.08 -9.80
N LEU A 44 6.16 2.73 -10.88
CA LEU A 44 6.63 2.43 -12.23
C LEU A 44 8.09 2.88 -12.40
N VAL A 45 8.80 2.24 -13.34
CA VAL A 45 10.18 2.60 -13.67
C VAL A 45 10.29 4.09 -14.02
N GLY A 46 11.27 4.77 -13.43
CA GLY A 46 11.48 6.21 -13.62
C GLY A 46 10.43 7.10 -12.93
N LYS A 47 9.56 6.53 -12.08
CA LYS A 47 8.66 7.28 -11.20
C LYS A 47 9.17 7.25 -9.77
N GLU A 48 8.67 8.21 -9.00
CA GLU A 48 8.93 8.36 -7.58
C GLU A 48 7.61 8.66 -6.86
N THR A 49 7.53 8.24 -5.60
CA THR A 49 6.43 8.66 -4.73
C THR A 49 6.61 10.11 -4.32
N VAL A 50 5.50 10.84 -4.14
CA VAL A 50 5.58 12.19 -3.56
C VAL A 50 6.12 12.13 -2.13
N LEU A 51 7.12 12.97 -1.85
CA LEU A 51 7.71 13.10 -0.52
C LEU A 51 6.65 13.46 0.52
N HIS A 52 6.57 12.68 1.60
CA HIS A 52 5.67 12.91 2.72
C HIS A 52 6.30 12.41 4.02
N ARG A 53 5.66 12.72 5.16
CA ARG A 53 6.11 12.31 6.49
C ARG A 53 4.91 11.92 7.35
N HIS A 54 5.04 10.79 8.03
CA HIS A 54 4.14 10.39 9.10
C HIS A 54 4.65 10.90 10.45
N LEU A 55 3.83 11.67 11.16
CA LEU A 55 4.21 12.23 12.48
C LEU A 55 3.93 11.27 13.64
N ASN A 56 2.93 10.40 13.48
CA ASN A 56 2.38 9.59 14.57
C ASN A 56 2.44 8.08 14.24
N SER A 57 3.20 7.69 13.21
CA SER A 57 3.19 6.34 12.66
C SER A 57 4.56 5.98 12.12
N GLU A 58 4.94 4.72 12.31
CA GLU A 58 6.05 4.13 11.59
C GLU A 58 5.57 3.67 10.20
N GLU A 59 6.48 3.69 9.23
CA GLU A 59 6.24 3.15 7.90
C GLU A 59 7.32 2.12 7.57
N ILE A 60 6.89 0.93 7.14
CA ILE A 60 7.77 -0.20 6.87
C ILE A 60 7.55 -0.64 5.42
N TYR A 61 8.65 -0.76 4.68
CA TYR A 61 8.65 -1.25 3.31
C TYR A 61 9.22 -2.67 3.24
N TYR A 62 8.46 -3.59 2.70
CA TYR A 62 8.92 -4.92 2.32
C TYR A 62 8.90 -5.05 0.79
N ILE A 63 10.08 -5.06 0.18
CA ILE A 63 10.22 -5.09 -1.28
C ILE A 63 10.06 -6.53 -1.77
N ILE A 64 8.94 -6.80 -2.45
CA ILE A 64 8.61 -8.12 -3.02
C ILE A 64 9.09 -8.30 -4.46
N TYR A 65 9.30 -7.21 -5.18
CA TYR A 65 9.77 -7.20 -6.56
C TYR A 65 10.54 -5.90 -6.84
N SER A 66 11.61 -5.99 -7.63
CA SER A 66 12.29 -4.82 -8.19
C SER A 66 12.80 -5.13 -9.59
N SER A 67 12.79 -4.11 -10.45
CA SER A 67 13.41 -4.14 -11.77
C SER A 67 14.36 -2.96 -11.90
N LYS A 68 15.41 -3.11 -12.69
CA LYS A 68 16.34 -2.02 -13.01
C LYS A 68 15.97 -1.43 -14.36
N SER A 69 16.01 -0.10 -14.44
CA SER A 69 16.07 0.56 -15.74
C SER A 69 17.47 0.36 -16.31
N SER A 70 17.56 0.07 -17.61
CA SER A 70 18.82 -0.07 -18.36
C SER A 70 19.62 1.23 -18.39
#